data_AF-A0A318NQS2-F1
#
_entry.id   AF-A0A318NQS2-F1
#
_cell.length_a   1.000
_cell.length_b   1.000
_cell.length_c   1.000
_cell.angle_alpha   90.00
_cell.angle_beta   90.00
_cell.angle_gamma   90.00
#
_symmetry.space_group_name_H-M   'P 1'
#
loop_
_entity.id
_entity.type
_entity.pdbx_description
1 polymer ?
#
loop_
_entity_poly.entity_id
_entity_poly.type
_entity_poly.pdbx_seq_one_letter_code
_entity_poly.pdbx_strand_id
1 'polypeptide(L)'
;MNAIAQVFAVLAGLIHVFIFGMESVLFRRPKVHQRFLTRTADVDAVRLWAFNQGWYNLFLAVGAIGGVVSVNAGNQVVGRTLVLFSCACMLAAAGVLLLADRRMARGALIQGTAPLIALIAALA
;
A
#
# COMPACT_ATOMS: atom_id res chain seq x y z
N MET A 1 7.42 16.39 10.93
CA MET A 1 6.97 14.99 11.09
C MET A 1 8.10 14.20 11.73
N ASN A 2 7.85 13.47 12.82
CA ASN A 2 8.93 12.78 13.53
C ASN A 2 9.55 11.63 12.70
N ALA A 3 10.70 11.12 13.14
CA ALA A 3 11.44 10.10 12.42
C ALA A 3 10.68 8.77 12.31
N ILE A 4 9.91 8.40 13.34
CA ILE A 4 9.11 7.16 13.35
C ILE A 4 8.08 7.20 12.22
N ALA A 5 7.33 8.29 12.11
CA ALA A 5 6.34 8.47 11.04
C ALA A 5 6.98 8.38 9.65
N GLN A 6 8.16 8.99 9.46
CA GLN A 6 8.87 8.94 8.19
C GLN A 6 9.34 7.52 7.82
N VAL A 7 9.97 6.80 8.76
CA VAL A 7 10.44 5.43 8.55
C VAL A 7 9.29 4.51 8.17
N PHE A 8 8.18 4.58 8.90
CA PHE A 8 7.02 3.74 8.63
C PHE A 8 6.26 4.15 7.37
N ALA A 9 6.25 5.43 6.99
CA ALA A 9 5.71 5.87 5.71
C ALA A 9 6.52 5.34 4.52
N VAL A 10 7.85 5.36 4.62
CA VAL A 10 8.72 4.74 3.59
C VAL A 10 8.48 3.23 3.53
N LEU A 11 8.43 2.55 4.68
CA LEU A 11 8.13 1.12 4.72
C LEU A 11 6.77 0.80 4.08
N ALA A 12 5.74 1.59 4.39
CA ALA A 12 4.42 1.46 3.77
C ALA A 12 4.50 1.60 2.24
N GLY A 13 5.21 2.62 1.75
CA GLY A 13 5.45 2.79 0.32
C GLY A 13 6.16 1.59 -0.32
N LEU A 14 7.22 1.07 0.28
CA LEU A 14 7.95 -0.09 -0.22
C LEU A 14 7.10 -1.36 -0.27
N ILE A 15 6.25 -1.59 0.75
CA ILE A 15 5.29 -2.69 0.75
C ILE A 15 4.33 -2.56 -0.43
N HIS A 16 3.83 -1.36 -0.72
CA HIS A 16 2.90 -1.13 -1.83
C HIS A 16 3.57 -1.20 -3.20
N VAL A 17 4.85 -0.83 -3.33
CA VAL A 17 5.65 -1.11 -4.53
C VAL A 17 5.80 -2.62 -4.75
N PHE A 18 6.03 -3.39 -3.69
CA PHE A 18 6.09 -4.85 -3.77
C PHE A 18 4.73 -5.45 -4.19
N ILE A 19 3.62 -4.94 -3.64
CA ILE A 19 2.27 -5.34 -4.03
C ILE A 19 1.99 -4.99 -5.49
N PHE A 20 2.36 -3.80 -5.95
CA PHE A 20 2.31 -3.42 -7.37
C PHE A 20 3.04 -4.44 -8.25
N GLY A 21 4.27 -4.82 -7.88
CA GLY A 21 5.02 -5.84 -8.62
C GLY A 21 4.29 -7.17 -8.69
N MET A 22 3.64 -7.59 -7.61
CA MET A 22 2.81 -8.79 -7.59
C MET A 22 1.56 -8.68 -8.48
N GLU A 23 0.81 -7.59 -8.41
CA GLU A 23 -0.48 -7.43 -9.08
C GLU A 23 -0.37 -7.03 -10.56
N SER A 24 0.59 -6.20 -10.93
CA SER A 24 0.72 -5.68 -12.29
C SER A 24 1.72 -6.44 -13.16
N VAL A 25 2.80 -6.99 -12.56
CA VAL A 25 3.90 -7.61 -13.34
C VAL A 25 3.91 -9.13 -13.20
N LEU A 26 3.76 -9.63 -11.97
CA LEU A 26 3.99 -11.03 -11.63
C LEU A 26 2.70 -11.84 -11.47
N PHE A 27 1.53 -11.24 -11.68
CA PHE A 27 0.24 -11.83 -11.30
C PHE A 27 -0.04 -13.17 -11.96
N ARG A 28 0.42 -13.40 -13.19
CA ARG A 28 0.26 -14.68 -13.90
C ARG A 28 1.01 -15.85 -13.25
N ARG A 29 1.96 -15.60 -12.34
CA ARG A 29 2.72 -16.67 -11.67
C ARG A 29 1.85 -17.35 -10.61
N PRO A 30 1.70 -18.69 -10.60
CA PRO A 30 0.93 -19.44 -9.60
C PRO A 30 1.15 -19.02 -8.16
N LYS A 31 2.43 -18.87 -7.76
CA LYS A 31 2.80 -18.48 -6.39
C LYS A 31 2.34 -17.06 -6.00
N VAL A 32 1.94 -16.23 -6.97
CA VAL A 32 1.52 -14.84 -6.77
C VAL A 32 -0.01 -14.76 -6.73
N HIS A 33 -0.72 -15.17 -7.78
CA HIS A 33 -2.20 -15.06 -7.79
C HIS A 33 -2.87 -15.90 -6.70
N GLN A 34 -2.25 -17.00 -6.26
CA GLN A 34 -2.74 -17.79 -5.13
C GLN A 34 -2.71 -17.02 -3.80
N ARG A 35 -1.83 -16.01 -3.64
CA ARG A 35 -1.81 -15.14 -2.45
C ARG A 35 -3.05 -14.24 -2.38
N PHE A 36 -3.65 -13.96 -3.53
CA PHE A 36 -4.90 -13.21 -3.68
C PHE A 36 -6.11 -14.15 -3.83
N LEU A 37 -5.97 -15.41 -3.40
CA LEU A 37 -7.03 -16.43 -3.43
C LEU A 37 -7.64 -16.68 -4.82
N THR A 38 -6.91 -16.33 -5.89
CA THR A 38 -7.34 -16.53 -7.27
C THR A 38 -6.92 -17.93 -7.72
N ARG A 39 -7.81 -18.68 -8.39
CA ARG A 39 -7.45 -19.97 -9.03
C ARG A 39 -6.77 -19.69 -10.37
N THR A 40 -5.86 -20.56 -10.80
CA THR A 40 -5.16 -20.38 -12.08
C THR A 40 -6.11 -20.26 -13.28
N ALA A 41 -7.23 -20.99 -13.25
CA ALA A 41 -8.25 -20.92 -14.31
C ALA A 41 -8.97 -19.56 -14.40
N ASP A 42 -9.00 -18.78 -13.31
CA ASP A 42 -9.72 -17.50 -13.25
C ASP A 42 -8.80 -16.30 -13.55
N VAL A 43 -7.49 -16.52 -13.73
CA VAL A 43 -6.48 -15.44 -13.83
C VAL A 43 -6.81 -14.46 -14.95
N ASP A 44 -7.11 -14.93 -16.15
CA ASP A 44 -7.36 -14.04 -17.28
C ASP A 44 -8.63 -13.19 -17.09
N ALA A 45 -9.61 -13.68 -16.33
CA ALA A 45 -10.84 -12.94 -16.02
C ALA A 45 -10.61 -11.76 -15.05
N VAL A 46 -9.65 -11.89 -14.13
CA VAL A 46 -9.38 -10.86 -13.10
C VAL A 46 -8.10 -10.05 -13.37
N ARG A 47 -7.28 -10.45 -14.34
CA ARG A 47 -5.96 -9.85 -14.60
C ARG A 47 -6.02 -8.35 -14.84
N LEU A 48 -7.02 -7.86 -15.57
CA LEU A 48 -7.16 -6.43 -15.84
C LEU A 48 -7.38 -5.62 -14.56
N TRP A 49 -8.21 -6.16 -13.66
CA TRP A 49 -8.48 -5.54 -12.36
C TRP A 49 -7.25 -5.58 -11.46
N ALA A 50 -6.56 -6.72 -11.39
CA ALA A 50 -5.29 -6.82 -10.63
C ALA A 50 -4.24 -5.84 -11.19
N PHE A 51 -4.09 -5.76 -12.51
CA PHE A 51 -3.15 -4.84 -13.13
C PHE A 51 -3.42 -3.39 -12.73
N ASN A 52 -4.67 -2.95 -12.82
CA ASN A 52 -5.07 -1.60 -12.45
C ASN A 52 -4.87 -1.35 -10.95
N GLN A 53 -5.23 -2.32 -10.11
CA GLN A 53 -5.08 -2.23 -8.66
C GLN A 53 -3.61 -2.02 -8.24
N GLY A 54 -2.68 -2.73 -8.89
CA GLY A 54 -1.27 -2.53 -8.64
C GLY A 54 -0.81 -1.10 -8.94
N TRP A 55 -1.34 -0.45 -9.98
CA TRP A 55 -1.00 0.95 -10.28
C TRP A 55 -1.54 1.93 -9.24
N TYR A 56 -2.75 1.71 -8.70
CA TYR A 56 -3.22 2.48 -7.55
C TYR A 56 -2.28 2.34 -6.36
N ASN A 57 -1.81 1.12 -6.06
CA ASN A 57 -0.83 0.86 -5.02
C ASN A 57 0.50 1.61 -5.27
N LEU A 58 0.99 1.63 -6.50
CA LEU A 58 2.19 2.37 -6.87
C LEU A 58 2.02 3.87 -6.67
N PHE A 59 0.90 4.46 -7.08
CA PHE A 59 0.67 5.90 -6.91
C PHE A 59 0.57 6.30 -5.43
N LEU A 60 -0.05 5.46 -4.59
CA LEU A 60 -0.04 5.67 -3.15
C LEU A 60 1.37 5.58 -2.57
N ALA A 61 2.19 4.64 -3.06
CA ALA A 61 3.59 4.54 -2.65
C ALA A 61 4.40 5.78 -3.05
N VAL A 62 4.20 6.30 -4.27
CA VAL A 62 4.82 7.54 -4.74
C VAL A 62 4.41 8.72 -3.87
N GLY A 63 3.14 8.84 -3.50
CA GLY A 63 2.67 9.87 -2.58
C GLY A 63 3.31 9.77 -1.20
N ALA A 64 3.38 8.58 -0.60
CA ALA A 64 4.00 8.37 0.71
C ALA A 64 5.51 8.69 0.69
N ILE A 65 6.26 8.12 -0.25
CA ILE A 65 7.72 8.33 -0.34
C ILE A 65 8.03 9.78 -0.74
N GLY A 66 7.33 10.32 -1.74
CA GLY A 66 7.47 11.71 -2.18
C GLY A 66 7.10 12.71 -1.08
N GLY A 67 6.14 12.38 -0.23
CA GLY A 67 5.80 13.16 0.96
C GLY A 67 6.96 13.20 1.97
N VAL A 68 7.59 12.06 2.25
CA VAL A 68 8.80 12.01 3.11
C VAL A 68 9.95 12.82 2.51
N VAL A 69 10.20 12.69 1.20
CA VAL A 69 11.22 13.50 0.51
C VAL A 69 10.91 15.00 0.65
N SER A 70 9.64 15.39 0.46
CA SER A 70 9.19 16.79 0.57
C SER A 70 9.37 17.35 1.99
N VAL A 71 9.10 16.57 3.03
CA VAL A 71 9.38 16.95 4.44
C VAL A 71 10.87 17.26 4.63
N ASN A 72 11.76 16.41 4.10
CA ASN A 72 13.21 16.57 4.25
C ASN A 72 13.78 17.68 3.35
N ALA A 73 13.07 18.07 2.29
CA ALA A 73 13.40 19.21 1.44
C ALA A 73 12.91 20.56 2.01
N GLY A 74 12.33 20.59 3.21
CA GLY A 74 11.82 21.81 3.87
C GLY A 74 10.34 22.12 3.59
N ASN A 75 9.69 21.39 2.67
CA ASN A 75 8.29 21.60 2.31
C ASN A 75 7.34 20.84 3.26
N GLN A 76 7.32 21.27 4.52
CA GLN A 76 6.66 20.56 5.62
C GLN A 76 5.16 20.31 5.40
N VAL A 77 4.41 21.32 4.93
CA VAL A 77 2.96 21.19 4.72
C VAL A 77 2.67 20.18 3.61
N VAL A 78 3.28 20.35 2.44
CA VAL A 78 3.14 19.44 1.29
C VAL A 78 3.51 18.01 1.69
N GLY A 79 4.66 17.84 2.32
CA GLY A 79 5.16 16.53 2.70
C GLY A 79 4.27 15.80 3.71
N ARG A 80 3.79 16.50 4.76
CA ARG A 80 2.85 15.93 5.73
C ARG A 80 1.53 15.55 5.09
N THR A 81 0.96 16.42 4.25
CA THR A 81 -0.32 16.15 3.58
C THR A 81 -0.23 14.91 2.70
N LEU A 82 0.83 14.77 1.90
CA LEU A 82 1.03 13.61 1.04
C LEU A 82 1.19 12.31 1.85
N VAL A 83 2.02 12.30 2.89
CA VAL A 83 2.19 11.11 3.74
C VAL A 83 0.89 10.71 4.42
N LEU A 84 0.21 11.65 5.06
CA LEU A 84 -1.03 11.38 5.79
C LEU A 84 -2.11 10.85 4.84
N PHE A 85 -2.31 11.49 3.69
CA PHE A 85 -3.32 11.06 2.73
C PHE A 85 -3.01 9.66 2.17
N SER A 86 -1.78 9.43 1.71
CA SER A 86 -1.39 8.13 1.16
C SER A 86 -1.50 7.00 2.19
N CYS A 87 -0.98 7.20 3.41
CA CYS A 87 -1.09 6.19 4.45
C CYS A 87 -2.54 5.96 4.90
N ALA A 88 -3.38 6.99 4.96
CA ALA A 88 -4.81 6.86 5.27
C ALA A 88 -5.54 6.01 4.23
N CYS A 89 -5.28 6.24 2.93
CA CYS A 89 -5.84 5.42 1.85
C CYS A 89 -5.40 3.95 1.94
N MET A 90 -4.11 3.69 2.18
CA MET A 90 -3.59 2.32 2.35
C MET A 90 -4.25 1.61 3.54
N LEU A 91 -4.37 2.30 4.68
CA LEU A 91 -5.02 1.76 5.87
C LEU A 91 -6.52 1.50 5.64
N ALA A 92 -7.22 2.44 5.00
CA ALA A 92 -8.62 2.27 4.66
C ALA A 92 -8.83 1.08 3.72
N ALA A 93 -7.98 0.93 2.69
CA ALA A 93 -8.02 -0.21 1.77
C ALA A 93 -7.76 -1.54 2.50
N ALA A 94 -6.84 -1.57 3.47
CA ALA A 94 -6.62 -2.72 4.33
C ALA A 94 -7.89 -3.10 5.12
N GLY A 95 -8.59 -2.10 5.66
CA GLY A 95 -9.88 -2.27 6.34
C GLY A 95 -10.95 -2.84 5.40
N VAL A 96 -11.10 -2.27 4.20
CA VAL A 96 -12.03 -2.77 3.18
C VAL A 96 -11.71 -4.21 2.81
N LEU A 97 -10.43 -4.57 2.61
CA LEU A 97 -10.03 -5.94 2.29
C LEU A 97 -10.41 -6.92 3.39
N LEU A 98 -10.17 -6.57 4.65
CA LEU A 98 -10.51 -7.41 5.80
C LEU A 98 -12.03 -7.60 5.95
N LEU A 99 -12.81 -6.55 5.67
CA LEU A 99 -14.27 -6.60 5.69
C LEU A 99 -14.84 -7.42 4.53
N ALA A 100 -14.23 -7.32 3.35
CA ALA A 100 -14.67 -8.03 2.15
C ALA A 100 -14.42 -9.54 2.23
N ASP A 101 -13.24 -9.97 2.72
CA ASP A 101 -12.94 -11.39 2.92
C ASP A 101 -11.97 -11.60 4.09
N ARG A 102 -12.46 -12.24 5.18
CA ARG A 102 -11.66 -12.53 6.37
C ARG A 102 -10.47 -13.46 6.10
N ARG A 103 -10.51 -14.28 5.03
CA ARG A 103 -9.37 -15.11 4.62
C ARG A 103 -8.18 -14.26 4.15
N MET A 104 -8.43 -13.00 3.79
CA MET A 104 -7.41 -12.02 3.41
C MET A 104 -6.83 -11.25 4.59
N ALA A 105 -7.16 -11.61 5.84
CA ALA A 105 -6.68 -10.90 7.04
C ALA A 105 -5.16 -10.73 7.09
N ARG A 106 -4.40 -11.75 6.69
CA ARG A 106 -2.94 -11.65 6.62
C ARG A 106 -2.48 -10.60 5.60
N GLY A 107 -3.11 -10.55 4.42
CA GLY A 107 -2.82 -9.54 3.41
C GLY A 107 -3.16 -8.14 3.89
N ALA A 108 -4.32 -7.98 4.53
CA ALA A 108 -4.76 -6.73 5.13
C ALA A 108 -3.77 -6.22 6.21
N LEU A 109 -3.31 -7.10 7.10
CA LEU A 109 -2.31 -6.74 8.10
C LEU A 109 -0.98 -6.30 7.46
N ILE A 110 -0.48 -7.07 6.47
CA ILE A 110 0.78 -6.74 5.79
C ILE A 110 0.72 -5.35 5.15
N GLN A 111 -0.36 -5.00 4.45
CA GLN A 111 -0.46 -3.70 3.80
C GLN A 111 -0.87 -2.56 4.76
N GLY A 112 -1.58 -2.86 5.86
CA GLY A 112 -2.17 -1.86 6.75
C GLY A 112 -1.32 -1.49 7.98
N THR A 113 -0.43 -2.36 8.46
CA THR A 113 0.28 -2.12 9.73
C THR A 113 1.28 -0.96 9.64
N ALA A 114 2.12 -0.92 8.61
CA ALA A 114 3.08 0.16 8.43
C ALA A 114 2.41 1.55 8.29
N PRO A 115 1.38 1.74 7.43
CA PRO A 115 0.71 3.03 7.33
C PRO A 115 -0.04 3.41 8.62
N LEU A 116 -0.60 2.45 9.38
CA LEU A 116 -1.20 2.73 10.69
C LEU A 116 -0.18 3.35 11.65
N ILE A 117 1.01 2.74 11.77
CA ILE A 117 2.07 3.25 12.64
C ILE A 117 2.52 4.64 12.18
N ALA A 118 2.65 4.84 10.87
CA ALA A 118 3.01 6.15 10.31
C ALA A 118 2.00 7.24 10.68
N LEU A 119 0.70 6.95 10.58
CA LEU A 119 -0.38 7.88 10.91
C LEU A 119 -0.40 8.23 12.41
N ILE A 120 -0.34 7.22 13.28
CA ILE A 120 -0.33 7.44 14.73
C ILE A 120 0.88 8.29 15.12
N ALA A 121 2.07 7.93 14.61
CA ALA A 121 3.29 8.68 14.90
C ALA A 121 3.27 10.10 14.30
N ALA A 122 2.59 10.34 13.18
CA ALA A 122 2.54 11.68 12.57
C ALA A 122 1.60 12.66 13.29
N LEU A 123 0.68 12.14 14.10
CA LEU A 123 -0.32 12.88 14.86
C LEU A 123 0.02 13.04 16.35
N ALA A 124 0.97 12.25 16.86
CA ALA A 124 1.59 12.40 18.17
C ALA A 124 2.68 13.48 18.16
#